data_AF-A0A8J5H987-F1
#
_entry.id   AF-A0A8J5H987-F1
#
_cell.length_a   1.000
_cell.length_b   1.000
_cell.length_c   1.000
_cell.angle_alpha   90.00
_cell.angle_beta   90.00
_cell.angle_gamma   90.00
#
_symmetry.space_group_name_H-M   'P 1'
#
loop_
_entity.id
_entity.type
_entity.pdbx_description
1 polymer ?
#
loop_
_entity_poly.entity_id
_entity_poly.type
_entity_poly.pdbx_seq_one_letter_code
_entity_poly.pdbx_strand_id
1 'polypeptide(L)'
;MQSSPPTGSGSIRTPKEMVKAVAVLGNSEGVKGIIYFVQEGDGPTTVTGSITGLKPGLRVFHVHALGDTTNGCMPTELFTFSFMAIY
;
A
#
# COMPACT_ATOMS: atom_id res chain seq x y z
N MET A 1 -46.46 -34.36 6.69
CA MET A 1 -45.04 -34.19 6.29
C MET A 1 -44.89 -32.78 5.75
N GLN A 2 -44.46 -31.85 6.60
CA GLN A 2 -44.17 -30.48 6.18
C GLN A 2 -42.79 -30.19 6.74
N SER A 3 -41.79 -30.30 5.86
CA SER A 3 -40.40 -30.06 6.19
C SER A 3 -40.19 -28.55 6.37
N SER A 4 -39.69 -28.18 7.55
CA SER A 4 -39.30 -26.81 7.88
C SER A 4 -38.31 -26.22 6.86
N PRO A 5 -38.28 -24.89 6.67
CA PRO A 5 -37.26 -24.25 5.85
C PRO A 5 -35.86 -24.50 6.43
N PRO A 6 -34.82 -24.69 5.61
CA PRO A 6 -33.45 -24.78 6.10
C PRO A 6 -33.02 -23.43 6.68
N THR A 7 -32.72 -23.40 7.97
CA THR A 7 -32.04 -22.27 8.63
C THR A 7 -30.57 -22.26 8.20
N GLY A 8 -30.33 -21.90 6.94
CA GLY A 8 -29.00 -21.68 6.40
C GLY A 8 -28.53 -20.29 6.82
N SER A 9 -27.65 -20.22 7.82
CA SER A 9 -26.80 -19.05 8.07
C SER A 9 -25.78 -18.95 6.92
N GLY A 10 -26.28 -18.60 5.74
CA GLY A 10 -25.46 -18.19 4.62
C GLY A 10 -25.01 -16.78 4.90
N SER A 11 -23.78 -16.62 5.40
CA SER A 11 -23.08 -15.35 5.32
C SER A 11 -23.05 -14.96 3.84
N ILE A 12 -23.96 -14.07 3.44
CA ILE A 12 -23.83 -13.31 2.20
C ILE A 12 -22.53 -12.55 2.37
N ARG A 13 -21.45 -13.07 1.78
CA ARG A 13 -20.18 -12.35 1.72
C ARG A 13 -20.46 -11.11 0.89
N THR A 14 -20.70 -9.99 1.55
CA THR A 14 -20.54 -8.68 0.91
C THR A 14 -19.20 -8.69 0.20
N PRO A 15 -19.09 -8.19 -1.05
CA PRO A 15 -17.80 -8.09 -1.71
C PRO A 15 -16.81 -7.46 -0.75
N LYS A 16 -15.72 -8.17 -0.45
CA LYS A 16 -14.69 -7.67 0.44
C LYS A 16 -14.17 -6.38 -0.20
N GLU A 17 -14.40 -5.24 0.45
CA GLU A 17 -14.15 -3.93 -0.15
C GLU A 17 -12.68 -3.81 -0.56
N MET A 18 -12.42 -3.46 -1.81
CA MET A 18 -11.07 -3.34 -2.34
C MET A 18 -10.68 -1.86 -2.36
N VAL A 19 -9.68 -1.50 -1.56
CA VAL A 19 -9.15 -0.14 -1.51
C VAL A 19 -7.87 -0.07 -2.33
N LYS A 20 -7.70 1.02 -3.06
CA LYS A 20 -6.53 1.28 -3.92
C LYS A 20 -5.96 2.65 -3.62
N ALA A 21 -4.64 2.75 -3.60
CA ALA A 21 -3.92 4.01 -3.51
C ALA A 21 -2.72 4.03 -4.47
N VAL A 22 -2.31 5.23 -4.88
CA VAL A 22 -1.18 5.44 -5.80
C VAL A 22 -0.28 6.53 -5.26
N ALA A 23 1.02 6.28 -5.21
CA ALA A 23 2.04 7.27 -4.92
C ALA A 23 2.88 7.53 -6.17
N VAL A 24 2.95 8.79 -6.59
CA VAL A 24 3.80 9.23 -7.70
C VAL A 24 5.07 9.83 -7.10
N LEU A 25 6.21 9.27 -7.48
CA LEU A 25 7.53 9.66 -6.98
C LEU A 25 8.25 10.49 -8.03
N GLY A 26 8.88 11.59 -7.60
CA GLY A 26 9.72 12.41 -8.46
C GLY A 26 10.67 13.27 -7.64
N ASN A 27 11.90 13.45 -8.14
CA ASN A 27 12.84 14.43 -7.62
C ASN A 27 13.49 15.24 -8.76
N SER A 28 14.25 16.27 -8.39
CA SER A 28 15.00 17.12 -9.33
C SER A 28 16.20 16.43 -9.99
N GLU A 29 16.60 15.25 -9.50
CA GLU A 29 17.75 14.48 -10.00
C GLU A 29 17.39 13.47 -11.08
N GLY A 30 16.11 13.43 -11.50
CA GLY A 30 15.63 12.57 -12.59
C GLY A 30 15.18 11.17 -12.16
N VAL A 31 15.14 10.88 -10.85
CA VAL A 31 14.51 9.66 -10.32
C VAL A 31 13.00 9.84 -10.34
N LYS A 32 12.30 8.87 -10.91
CA LYS A 32 10.83 8.89 -11.05
C LYS A 32 10.26 7.51 -10.82
N GLY A 33 9.04 7.44 -10.29
CA GLY A 33 8.37 6.17 -10.10
C GLY A 33 6.88 6.28 -9.81
N ILE A 34 6.20 5.15 -9.91
CA ILE A 34 4.80 5.01 -9.52
C ILE A 34 4.68 3.75 -8.68
N ILE A 35 4.10 3.89 -7.48
CA ILE A 35 3.83 2.80 -6.55
C ILE A 35 2.31 2.68 -6.37
N TYR A 36 1.82 1.45 -6.45
CA TYR A 36 0.43 1.06 -6.27
C TYR A 36 0.29 0.25 -4.99
N PHE A 37 -0.75 0.59 -4.22
CA PHE A 37 -1.15 -0.11 -3.01
C PHE A 37 -2.55 -0.68 -3.24
N VAL A 38 -2.74 -1.97 -2.99
CA VAL A 38 -4.04 -2.64 -3.10
C VAL A 38 -4.27 -3.45 -1.84
N GLN A 39 -5.42 -3.25 -1.20
CA GLN A 39 -5.83 -4.00 -0.02
C GLN A 39 -7.25 -4.53 -0.22
N GLU A 40 -7.46 -5.82 0.07
CA GLU A 40 -8.77 -6.46 0.03
C GLU A 40 -9.30 -6.63 1.46
N GLY A 41 -10.34 -5.87 1.82
CA GLY A 41 -10.88 -5.70 3.18
C GLY A 41 -9.76 -5.57 4.21
N ASP A 42 -9.84 -6.31 5.32
CA ASP A 42 -8.83 -6.25 6.38
C ASP A 42 -7.59 -7.13 6.12
N GLY A 43 -7.34 -7.49 4.84
CA GLY A 43 -6.18 -8.31 4.46
C GLY A 43 -4.87 -7.51 4.37
N PRO A 44 -3.74 -8.17 4.05
CA PRO A 44 -2.48 -7.49 3.77
C PRO A 44 -2.57 -6.53 2.59
N THR A 45 -1.76 -5.47 2.62
CA THR A 45 -1.60 -4.54 1.49
C THR A 45 -0.53 -5.05 0.54
N THR A 46 -0.91 -5.26 -0.72
CA THR A 46 0.01 -5.55 -1.81
C THR A 46 0.59 -4.25 -2.35
N VAL A 47 1.92 -4.17 -2.41
CA VAL A 47 2.65 -3.03 -2.95
C VAL A 47 3.37 -3.43 -4.22
N THR A 48 3.09 -2.74 -5.31
CA THR A 48 3.74 -2.96 -6.62
C THR A 48 4.14 -1.63 -7.23
N GLY A 49 5.12 -1.61 -8.13
CA GLY A 49 5.49 -0.37 -8.77
C GLY A 49 6.73 -0.46 -9.63
N SER A 50 7.08 0.67 -10.21
CA SER A 50 8.29 0.83 -11.02
C SER A 50 8.98 2.13 -10.64
N ILE A 51 10.31 2.08 -10.51
CA ILE A 51 11.16 3.24 -10.25
C ILE A 51 12.29 3.21 -11.28
N THR A 52 12.57 4.37 -11.87
CA THR A 52 13.58 4.58 -12.92
C THR A 52 14.53 5.71 -12.52
N GLY A 53 15.71 5.76 -13.15
CA GLY A 53 16.73 6.80 -12.88
C GLY A 53 17.61 6.53 -11.65
N LEU A 54 17.45 5.39 -10.99
CA LEU A 54 18.31 4.99 -9.87
C LEU A 54 19.71 4.58 -10.35
N LYS A 55 20.75 4.96 -9.60
CA LYS A 55 22.08 4.36 -9.81
C LYS A 55 22.01 2.85 -9.49
N PRO A 56 22.82 2.00 -10.15
CA PRO A 56 22.86 0.57 -9.87
C PRO A 56 23.06 0.25 -8.38
N GLY A 57 22.38 -0.78 -7.89
CA GLY A 57 22.47 -1.26 -6.50
C GLY A 57 21.11 -1.42 -5.81
N LEU A 58 21.11 -2.14 -4.70
CA LEU A 58 19.94 -2.32 -3.85
C LEU A 58 19.64 -1.03 -3.05
N ARG A 59 18.36 -0.77 -2.82
CA ARG A 59 17.87 0.39 -2.07
C ARG A 59 16.71 -0.03 -1.19
N VAL A 60 16.58 0.62 -0.04
CA VAL A 60 15.44 0.42 0.86
C VAL A 60 14.32 1.38 0.45
N PHE A 61 13.08 0.93 0.61
CA PHE A 61 11.87 1.71 0.37
C PHE A 61 11.13 1.89 1.70
N HIS A 62 10.81 3.13 2.06
CA HIS A 62 10.13 3.48 3.31
C HIS A 62 8.84 4.24 3.03
N VAL A 63 7.87 4.13 3.94
CA VAL A 63 6.68 4.98 3.99
C VAL A 63 6.89 5.98 5.13
N HIS A 64 6.75 7.27 4.84
CA HIS A 64 6.82 8.33 5.85
C HIS A 64 5.42 8.60 6.41
N ALA A 65 5.35 8.96 7.69
CA ALA A 65 4.08 9.31 8.33
C ALA A 65 3.46 10.59 7.75
N LEU A 66 4.30 11.50 7.25
CA LEU A 66 3.90 12.75 6.62
C LEU A 66 4.16 12.70 5.12
N GLY A 67 3.16 13.12 4.34
CA GLY A 67 3.26 13.30 2.89
C GLY A 67 3.74 14.69 2.47
N ASP A 68 4.43 15.42 3.34
CA ASP A 68 4.97 16.74 3.03
C ASP A 68 6.26 16.61 2.20
N THR A 69 6.27 17.22 1.02
CA THR A 69 7.41 17.21 0.09
C THR A 69 7.92 18.63 -0.23
N THR A 70 7.44 19.66 0.50
CA THR A 70 7.72 21.08 0.23
C THR A 70 9.20 21.45 0.32
N ASN A 71 9.96 20.83 1.23
CA ASN A 71 11.42 21.03 1.40
C ASN A 71 12.26 19.89 0.78
N GLY A 72 11.74 19.25 -0.26
CA GLY A 72 12.29 18.01 -0.78
C GLY A 72 12.02 16.82 0.15
N CYS A 73 12.52 15.64 -0.21
CA CYS A 73 12.29 14.41 0.57
C CYS A 73 13.16 14.31 1.82
N MET A 74 13.49 15.43 2.49
CA MET A 74 14.22 15.39 3.75
C MET A 74 13.34 14.74 4.82
N PRO A 75 13.77 13.64 5.44
CA PRO A 75 13.03 13.10 6.57
C PRO A 75 13.07 14.13 7.70
N THR A 76 11.92 14.70 8.03
CA THR A 76 11.77 15.38 9.32
C THR A 76 11.89 14.30 10.38
N GLU A 77 12.99 14.31 11.12
CA GLU A 77 13.35 13.45 12.26
C GLU A 77 12.24 13.40 13.32
N LEU A 78 11.14 12.69 13.06
CA LEU A 78 10.07 12.39 14.00
C LEU A 78 9.40 11.09 13.54
N PHE A 79 9.90 9.98 14.10
CA PHE A 79 9.29 8.65 14.11
C PHE A 79 9.11 7.95 12.76
N THR A 80 10.21 7.37 12.25
CA THR A 80 10.17 6.26 11.29
C THR A 80 9.54 5.03 11.97
N PHE A 81 8.24 4.80 11.78
CA PHE A 81 7.68 3.46 11.98
C PHE A 81 8.14 2.58 10.82
N SER A 82 9.32 1.96 10.98
CA SER A 82 9.79 0.92 10.08
C SER A 82 9.08 -0.39 10.40
N PHE A 83 7.87 -0.57 9.87
CA PHE A 83 7.26 -1.90 9.81
C PHE A 83 6.70 -2.16 8.42
N MET A 84 7.51 -2.80 7.58
CA MET A 84 6.99 -3.87 6.74
C MET A 84 8.09 -4.91 6.53
N ALA A 85 7.89 -6.08 7.15
CA ALA A 85 8.53 -7.30 6.73
C ALA A 85 7.93 -7.66 5.37
N ILE A 86 8.78 -7.70 4.35
CA ILE A 86 8.47 -8.33 3.06
C ILE A 86 8.66 -9.82 3.31
N TYR A 87 7.56 -10.59 3.37
CA TYR A 87 7.59 -12.03 3.10
C TYR A 87 7.13 -12.24 1.67
#